data_AF-A0A1B1DUI4-F1
#
_entry.id   AF-A0A1B1DUI4-F1
#
_cell.length_a   1.000
_cell.length_b   1.000
_cell.length_c   1.000
_cell.angle_alpha   90.00
_cell.angle_beta   90.00
_cell.angle_gamma   90.00
#
_symmetry.space_group_name_H-M   'P 1'
#
loop_
_entity.id
_entity.type
_entity.pdbx_description
1 polymer ?
#
loop_
_entity_poly.entity_id
_entity_poly.type
_entity_poly.pdbx_seq_one_letter_code
_entity_poly.pdbx_strand_id
1 'polypeptide(L)'
;MDKLPSDDKFQALKERWFREGGPNRKKRNLGDFAKTVKDLIDEMLKEMSMKAEEDTGIDLCDMIGKETRKEMTQKEKEECAFIVNSLMKMKEMDKGKCRKGEIDEEMKAYVRCAVLNMWLHKYQNVHCGANAVIKNAFGAMGEGHKPFSGEGMCEECRPTFMEPMMIIKGGMPMLRYIQLAMDRNEDIMQIIKSREPKGECKGENKHSGSVVSLPDNSTIISLVRRMAPGMMQGPKAAKTASTGQHEFLMKLLLSWLWARGDGWNEPLHVSYFKYKRL
;
A
#
# COMPACT_ATOMS: atom_id res chain seq x y z
N MET A 1 -11.00 -9.44 -29.44
CA MET A 1 -11.05 -8.16 -28.69
C MET A 1 -11.53 -8.52 -27.30
N ASP A 2 -10.62 -8.60 -26.33
CA ASP A 2 -10.99 -8.92 -24.96
C ASP A 2 -11.76 -7.74 -24.37
N LYS A 3 -12.88 -8.01 -23.70
CA LYS A 3 -13.63 -6.97 -22.99
C LYS A 3 -12.69 -6.36 -21.94
N LEU A 4 -12.53 -5.04 -21.98
CA LEU A 4 -11.82 -4.33 -20.92
C LEU A 4 -12.50 -4.63 -19.58
N PRO A 5 -11.73 -4.81 -18.49
CA PRO A 5 -12.32 -4.96 -17.16
C PRO A 5 -13.20 -3.75 -16.86
N SER A 6 -14.42 -4.02 -16.36
CA SER A 6 -15.37 -2.97 -16.03
C SER A 6 -14.94 -2.22 -14.78
N ASP A 7 -15.29 -0.93 -14.69
CA ASP A 7 -15.04 -0.08 -13.53
C ASP A 7 -16.23 -0.04 -12.57
N ASP A 8 -17.05 -1.10 -12.57
CA ASP A 8 -18.36 -1.12 -11.93
C ASP A 8 -18.28 -0.84 -10.42
N LYS A 9 -17.27 -1.39 -9.72
CA LYS A 9 -17.08 -1.13 -8.29
C LYS A 9 -16.78 0.35 -8.01
N PHE A 10 -15.85 0.94 -8.77
CA PHE A 10 -15.50 2.35 -8.62
C PHE A 10 -16.66 3.27 -8.99
N GLN A 11 -17.41 2.96 -10.05
CA GLN A 11 -18.60 3.72 -10.43
C GLN A 11 -19.68 3.66 -9.35
N ALA A 12 -19.97 2.48 -8.80
CA ALA A 12 -20.93 2.32 -7.72
C ALA A 12 -20.52 3.12 -6.47
N LEU A 13 -19.24 3.06 -6.10
CA LEU A 13 -18.70 3.86 -4.98
C LEU A 13 -18.79 5.36 -5.26
N LYS A 14 -18.48 5.81 -6.47
CA LYS A 14 -18.59 7.21 -6.88
C LYS A 14 -20.04 7.70 -6.81
N GLU A 15 -20.99 6.93 -7.34
CA GLU A 15 -22.42 7.26 -7.30
C GLU A 15 -22.94 7.33 -5.86
N ARG A 16 -22.56 6.37 -5.02
CA ARG A 16 -22.86 6.41 -3.59
C ARG A 16 -22.23 7.62 -2.92
N TRP A 17 -20.98 7.96 -3.24
CA TRP A 17 -20.30 9.13 -2.68
C TRP A 17 -21.02 10.45 -2.97
N PHE A 18 -21.61 10.59 -4.17
CA PHE A 18 -22.46 11.73 -4.51
C PHE A 18 -23.81 11.71 -3.79
N ARG A 19 -24.38 10.53 -3.55
CA ARG A 19 -25.71 10.34 -2.93
C ARG A 19 -25.70 10.44 -1.41
N GLU A 20 -24.74 9.79 -0.78
CA GLU A 20 -24.66 9.55 0.67
C GLU A 20 -23.87 10.62 1.41
N GLY A 21 -23.05 11.41 0.68
CA GLY A 21 -22.14 12.39 1.25
C GLY A 21 -22.70 13.24 2.38
N GLY A 22 -21.85 13.64 3.33
CA GLY A 22 -22.23 14.32 4.58
C GLY A 22 -23.08 15.61 4.41
N PRO A 23 -23.36 16.34 5.51
CA PRO A 23 -24.39 17.40 5.58
C PRO A 23 -24.35 18.51 4.51
N ASN A 24 -23.25 18.65 3.76
CA ASN A 24 -23.10 19.55 2.61
C ASN A 24 -23.43 18.90 1.24
N ARG A 25 -24.40 17.97 1.18
CA ARG A 25 -24.84 17.27 -0.05
C ARG A 25 -25.05 18.17 -1.27
N LYS A 26 -25.58 19.38 -1.07
CA LYS A 26 -25.93 20.33 -2.14
C LYS A 26 -24.72 20.95 -2.87
N LYS A 27 -23.49 20.71 -2.41
CA LYS A 27 -22.28 21.33 -2.98
C LYS A 27 -21.28 20.34 -3.60
N ARG A 28 -21.43 19.02 -3.36
CA ARG A 28 -20.52 18.02 -3.92
C ARG A 28 -20.64 18.03 -5.44
N ASN A 29 -19.59 18.45 -6.11
CA ASN A 29 -19.46 18.41 -7.57
C ASN A 29 -18.31 17.49 -7.98
N LEU A 30 -18.20 17.25 -9.28
CA LEU A 30 -17.20 16.34 -9.83
C LEU A 30 -15.75 16.82 -9.60
N GLY A 31 -15.54 18.13 -9.55
CA GLY A 31 -14.25 18.73 -9.22
C GLY A 31 -13.85 18.44 -7.77
N ASP A 32 -14.79 18.54 -6.82
CA ASP A 32 -14.54 18.20 -5.42
C ASP A 32 -14.21 16.71 -5.27
N PHE A 33 -14.95 15.83 -5.97
CA PHE A 33 -14.67 14.40 -5.96
C PHE A 33 -13.27 14.09 -6.50
N ALA A 34 -12.92 14.66 -7.66
CA ALA A 34 -11.60 14.50 -8.26
C ALA A 34 -10.48 15.01 -7.36
N LYS A 35 -10.70 16.16 -6.71
CA LYS A 35 -9.78 16.71 -5.72
C LYS A 35 -9.61 15.79 -4.52
N THR A 36 -10.70 15.26 -3.95
CA THR A 36 -10.64 14.32 -2.83
C THR A 36 -9.85 13.06 -3.20
N VAL A 37 -10.15 12.44 -4.34
CA VAL A 37 -9.41 11.23 -4.78
C VAL A 37 -7.93 11.55 -5.01
N LYS A 38 -7.62 12.72 -5.60
CA LYS A 38 -6.24 13.17 -5.77
C LYS A 38 -5.52 13.39 -4.45
N ASP A 39 -6.14 14.12 -3.52
CA ASP A 39 -5.55 14.45 -2.22
C ASP A 39 -5.27 13.15 -1.43
N LEU A 40 -6.18 12.16 -1.52
CA LEU A 40 -5.95 10.81 -0.99
C LEU A 40 -4.73 10.15 -1.65
N ILE A 41 -4.62 10.16 -2.98
CA ILE A 41 -3.45 9.58 -3.67
C ILE A 41 -2.15 10.27 -3.23
N ASP A 42 -2.13 11.60 -3.21
CA ASP A 42 -0.94 12.38 -2.85
C ASP A 42 -0.51 12.12 -1.40
N GLU A 43 -1.48 12.01 -0.46
CA GLU A 43 -1.25 11.62 0.94
C GLU A 43 -0.62 10.23 1.02
N MET A 44 -1.22 9.24 0.35
CA MET A 44 -0.73 7.86 0.33
C MET A 44 0.70 7.76 -0.18
N LEU A 45 1.01 8.42 -1.30
CA LEU A 45 2.35 8.41 -1.89
C LEU A 45 3.38 9.06 -0.97
N LYS A 46 3.02 10.16 -0.31
CA LYS A 46 3.90 10.81 0.67
C LYS A 46 4.26 9.85 1.81
N GLU A 47 3.30 9.13 2.37
CA GLU A 47 3.56 8.20 3.47
C GLU A 47 4.41 7.01 3.02
N MET A 48 4.20 6.51 1.79
CA MET A 48 5.03 5.46 1.19
C MET A 48 6.48 5.88 0.95
N SER A 49 6.75 7.17 0.75
CA SER A 49 8.11 7.69 0.62
C SER A 49 8.88 7.80 1.94
N MET A 50 8.20 7.70 3.09
CA MET A 50 8.88 7.77 4.38
C MET A 50 9.71 6.49 4.60
N LYS A 51 10.95 6.63 5.06
CA LYS A 51 11.85 5.50 5.37
C LYS A 51 11.25 4.59 6.45
N ALA A 52 11.23 3.29 6.19
CA ALA A 52 10.80 2.29 7.17
C ALA A 52 11.79 2.15 8.32
N GLU A 53 11.29 1.84 9.51
CA GLU A 53 12.10 1.26 10.57
C GLU A 53 12.43 -0.18 10.15
N GLU A 54 13.72 -0.53 10.10
CA GLU A 54 14.17 -1.73 9.38
C GLU A 54 13.82 -3.05 10.08
N ASP A 55 13.64 -3.03 11.40
CA ASP A 55 13.69 -4.26 12.21
C ASP A 55 12.36 -5.04 12.26
N THR A 56 11.19 -4.36 12.28
CA THR A 56 9.89 -5.05 12.49
C THR A 56 9.49 -5.97 11.34
N GLY A 57 9.84 -5.62 10.11
CA GLY A 57 9.49 -6.42 8.93
C GLY A 57 10.24 -7.75 8.84
N ILE A 58 11.46 -7.83 9.41
CA ILE A 58 12.30 -9.03 9.34
C ILE A 58 11.68 -10.16 10.14
N ASP A 59 11.27 -9.89 11.38
CA ASP A 59 10.68 -10.88 12.28
C ASP A 59 9.38 -11.48 11.70
N LEU A 60 8.54 -10.64 11.09
CA LEU A 60 7.29 -11.06 10.45
C LEU A 60 7.55 -11.99 9.25
N CYS A 61 8.56 -11.66 8.42
CA CYS A 61 8.92 -12.49 7.28
C CYS A 61 9.59 -13.81 7.67
N ASP A 62 10.34 -13.83 8.78
CA ASP A 62 10.97 -15.03 9.32
C ASP A 62 9.96 -16.04 9.86
N MET A 63 8.87 -15.58 10.48
CA MET A 63 7.80 -16.46 10.93
C MET A 63 7.16 -17.22 9.75
N ILE A 64 6.92 -16.54 8.63
CA ILE A 64 6.32 -17.15 7.43
C ILE A 64 7.23 -18.17 6.75
N GLY A 65 8.54 -17.90 6.70
CA GLY A 65 9.50 -18.86 6.17
C GLY A 65 9.44 -20.21 6.90
N LYS A 66 9.22 -20.17 8.23
CA LYS A 66 9.08 -21.37 9.06
C LYS A 66 7.78 -22.10 8.79
N GLU A 67 6.66 -21.38 8.66
CA GLU A 67 5.34 -21.98 8.39
C GLU A 67 5.27 -22.64 7.01
N THR A 68 5.81 -21.97 5.99
CA THR A 68 5.82 -22.48 4.61
C THR A 68 6.86 -23.60 4.37
N ARG A 69 7.68 -23.94 5.38
CA ARG A 69 8.82 -24.88 5.30
C ARG A 69 9.81 -24.56 4.18
N LYS A 70 9.81 -23.32 3.69
CA LYS A 70 10.72 -22.83 2.67
C LYS A 70 11.54 -21.72 3.28
N GLU A 71 12.79 -22.04 3.60
CA GLU A 71 13.73 -21.06 4.13
C GLU A 71 13.95 -19.95 3.09
N MET A 72 13.63 -18.71 3.47
CA MET A 72 13.90 -17.53 2.65
C MET A 72 15.38 -17.20 2.76
N THR A 73 16.00 -16.91 1.62
CA THR A 73 17.37 -16.37 1.61
C THR A 73 17.42 -15.01 2.33
N GLN A 74 18.58 -14.62 2.84
CA GLN A 74 18.74 -13.31 3.50
C GLN A 74 18.23 -12.15 2.63
N LYS A 75 18.51 -12.18 1.33
CA LYS A 75 18.03 -11.19 0.36
C LYS A 75 16.50 -11.20 0.25
N GLU A 76 15.86 -12.37 0.19
CA GLU A 76 14.40 -12.49 0.15
C GLU A 76 13.75 -11.99 1.46
N LYS A 77 14.38 -12.23 2.61
CA LYS A 77 13.93 -11.72 3.91
C LYS A 77 13.96 -10.20 3.93
N GLU A 78 15.05 -9.59 3.48
CA GLU A 78 15.16 -8.13 3.40
C GLU A 78 14.13 -7.56 2.42
N GLU A 79 13.87 -8.21 1.29
CA GLU A 79 12.85 -7.78 0.31
C GLU A 79 11.45 -7.90 0.89
N CYS A 80 11.18 -8.99 1.60
CA CYS A 80 9.93 -9.22 2.30
C CYS A 80 9.72 -8.18 3.39
N ALA A 81 10.70 -7.96 4.27
CA ALA A 81 10.66 -7.00 5.36
C ALA A 81 10.38 -5.59 4.83
N PHE A 82 11.00 -5.25 3.71
CA PHE A 82 10.78 -3.99 3.03
C PHE A 82 9.32 -3.83 2.52
N ILE A 83 8.75 -4.86 1.90
CA ILE A 83 7.34 -4.86 1.48
C ILE A 83 6.41 -4.81 2.71
N VAL A 84 6.67 -5.64 3.73
CA VAL A 84 5.90 -5.70 4.98
C VAL A 84 5.91 -4.35 5.70
N ASN A 85 7.04 -3.68 5.81
CA ASN A 85 7.13 -2.34 6.39
C ASN A 85 6.32 -1.30 5.61
N SER A 86 6.38 -1.36 4.27
CA SER A 86 5.58 -0.49 3.40
C SER A 86 4.07 -0.74 3.59
N LEU A 87 3.69 -2.02 3.71
CA LEU A 87 2.34 -2.48 4.00
C LEU A 87 1.85 -2.03 5.38
N MET A 88 2.68 -2.16 6.43
CA MET A 88 2.35 -1.71 7.79
C MET A 88 2.15 -0.21 7.87
N LYS A 89 3.02 0.58 7.24
CA LYS A 89 2.84 2.05 7.17
C LYS A 89 1.52 2.42 6.53
N MET A 90 1.18 1.74 5.44
CA MET A 90 -0.12 1.95 4.85
C MET A 90 -1.20 1.64 5.89
N LYS A 91 -1.12 0.48 6.55
CA LYS A 91 -2.06 0.05 7.60
C LYS A 91 -2.24 1.09 8.71
N GLU A 92 -1.17 1.72 9.16
CA GLU A 92 -1.23 2.73 10.21
C GLU A 92 -2.02 3.99 9.83
N MET A 93 -2.16 4.31 8.55
CA MET A 93 -3.05 5.39 8.12
C MET A 93 -4.54 5.02 8.27
N ASP A 94 -4.83 3.73 8.49
CA ASP A 94 -6.17 3.22 8.83
C ASP A 94 -6.49 3.32 10.32
N LYS A 95 -5.81 4.20 11.07
CA LYS A 95 -6.15 4.43 12.49
C LYS A 95 -7.61 4.90 12.66
N GLY A 96 -8.28 5.34 11.59
CA GLY A 96 -9.74 5.41 11.53
C GLY A 96 -10.32 4.01 11.34
N LYS A 97 -11.18 3.55 12.26
CA LYS A 97 -11.95 2.33 12.02
C LYS A 97 -12.75 2.56 10.73
N CYS A 98 -12.47 1.81 9.67
CA CYS A 98 -13.39 1.76 8.54
C CYS A 98 -14.78 1.37 9.06
N ARG A 99 -15.68 2.34 9.12
CA ARG A 99 -17.05 2.15 9.57
C ARG A 99 -17.91 1.92 8.34
N LYS A 100 -18.50 0.73 8.26
CA LYS A 100 -19.43 0.40 7.18
C LYS A 100 -20.53 1.47 7.09
N GLY A 101 -20.81 1.94 5.88
CA GLY A 101 -21.80 2.99 5.65
C GLY A 101 -21.23 4.41 5.73
N GLU A 102 -19.97 4.58 6.11
CA GLU A 102 -19.26 5.86 5.95
C GLU A 102 -18.59 5.86 4.57
N ILE A 103 -19.32 6.38 3.57
CA ILE A 103 -18.90 6.35 2.16
C ILE A 103 -17.55 7.02 1.88
N ASP A 104 -17.15 8.00 2.71
CA ASP A 104 -15.85 8.66 2.60
C ASP A 104 -14.71 7.70 3.01
N GLU A 105 -14.92 6.84 4.01
CA GLU A 105 -13.97 5.81 4.43
C GLU A 105 -13.90 4.65 3.42
N GLU A 106 -15.04 4.22 2.86
CA GLU A 106 -15.08 3.20 1.81
C GLU A 106 -14.33 3.67 0.54
N MET A 107 -14.52 4.93 0.14
CA MET A 107 -13.78 5.55 -0.96
C MET A 107 -12.28 5.62 -0.65
N LYS A 108 -11.90 6.03 0.56
CA LYS A 108 -10.51 6.07 1.02
C LYS A 108 -9.85 4.69 0.93
N ALA A 109 -10.51 3.65 1.43
CA ALA A 109 -10.02 2.28 1.38
C ALA A 109 -9.82 1.79 -0.07
N TYR A 110 -10.78 2.08 -0.95
CA TYR A 110 -10.68 1.70 -2.37
C TYR A 110 -9.49 2.39 -3.07
N VAL A 111 -9.36 3.72 -2.94
CA VAL A 111 -8.26 4.49 -3.55
C VAL A 111 -6.91 4.01 -3.03
N ARG A 112 -6.82 3.75 -1.73
CA ARG A 112 -5.63 3.20 -1.10
C ARG A 112 -5.25 1.84 -1.68
N CYS A 113 -6.21 0.95 -1.86
CA CYS A 113 -5.92 -0.35 -2.45
C CYS A 113 -5.40 -0.21 -3.90
N ALA A 114 -5.97 0.72 -4.68
CA ALA A 114 -5.47 1.04 -6.01
C ALA A 114 -4.03 1.57 -6.01
N VAL A 115 -3.68 2.45 -5.05
CA VAL A 115 -2.31 2.95 -4.88
C VAL A 115 -1.36 1.79 -4.52
N LEU A 116 -1.73 0.95 -3.54
CA LEU A 116 -0.91 -0.19 -3.16
C LEU A 116 -0.69 -1.17 -4.33
N ASN A 117 -1.75 -1.54 -5.04
CA ASN A 117 -1.65 -2.45 -6.18
C ASN A 117 -0.80 -1.87 -7.32
N MET A 118 -0.88 -0.56 -7.57
CA MET A 118 0.00 0.10 -8.55
C MET A 118 1.46 0.07 -8.13
N TRP A 119 1.74 0.29 -6.84
CA TRP A 119 3.10 0.22 -6.32
C TRP A 119 3.67 -1.20 -6.42
N LEU A 120 2.90 -2.21 -6.02
CA LEU A 120 3.28 -3.62 -6.15
C LEU A 120 3.53 -4.01 -7.61
N HIS A 121 2.67 -3.55 -8.51
CA HIS A 121 2.83 -3.77 -9.95
C HIS A 121 4.15 -3.16 -10.45
N LYS A 122 4.47 -1.93 -10.06
CA LYS A 122 5.77 -1.31 -10.41
C LYS A 122 6.95 -2.06 -9.80
N TYR A 123 6.83 -2.50 -8.55
CA TYR A 123 7.85 -3.30 -7.90
C TYR A 123 8.11 -4.61 -8.65
N GLN A 124 7.06 -5.34 -9.04
CA GLN A 124 7.16 -6.57 -9.84
C GLN A 124 7.81 -6.35 -11.21
N ASN A 125 7.53 -5.22 -11.85
CA ASN A 125 8.10 -4.89 -13.17
C ASN A 125 9.62 -4.61 -13.10
N VAL A 126 10.12 -4.14 -11.95
CA VAL A 126 11.55 -3.91 -11.72
C VAL A 126 12.23 -5.16 -11.16
N HIS A 127 11.53 -5.92 -10.32
CA HIS A 127 12.06 -7.10 -9.62
C HIS A 127 11.42 -8.39 -10.15
N CYS A 128 12.09 -9.03 -11.08
CA CYS A 128 11.65 -10.31 -11.61
C CYS A 128 11.59 -11.36 -10.48
N GLY A 129 10.52 -12.15 -10.44
CA GLY A 129 10.30 -13.12 -9.36
C GLY A 129 9.82 -12.52 -8.01
N ALA A 130 9.55 -11.22 -7.93
CA ALA A 130 9.01 -10.58 -6.73
C ALA A 130 7.64 -11.13 -6.30
N ASN A 131 6.91 -11.85 -7.17
CA ASN A 131 5.60 -12.42 -6.86
C ASN A 131 5.64 -13.32 -5.61
N ALA A 132 6.68 -14.14 -5.47
CA ALA A 132 6.83 -15.01 -4.30
C ALA A 132 7.02 -14.19 -3.02
N VAL A 133 7.87 -13.17 -3.07
CA VAL A 133 8.16 -12.29 -1.93
C VAL A 133 6.93 -11.46 -1.55
N ILE A 134 6.21 -10.91 -2.53
CA ILE A 134 4.96 -10.17 -2.31
C ILE A 134 3.92 -11.09 -1.66
N LYS A 135 3.74 -12.31 -2.18
CA LYS A 135 2.80 -13.27 -1.59
C LYS A 135 3.16 -13.57 -0.13
N ASN A 136 4.44 -13.79 0.17
CA ASN A 136 4.91 -14.03 1.54
C ASN A 136 4.68 -12.80 2.43
N ALA A 137 4.98 -11.58 1.95
CA ALA A 137 4.76 -10.35 2.69
C ALA A 137 3.27 -10.13 3.04
N PHE A 138 2.35 -10.43 2.11
CA PHE A 138 0.92 -10.38 2.38
C PHE A 138 0.45 -11.47 3.35
N GLY A 139 1.02 -12.67 3.27
CA GLY A 139 0.81 -13.71 4.28
C GLY A 139 1.20 -13.20 5.68
N ALA A 140 2.33 -12.50 5.79
CA ALA A 140 2.90 -12.08 7.07
C ALA A 140 2.01 -11.02 7.73
N MET A 141 1.34 -10.23 6.89
CA MET A 141 0.33 -9.27 7.30
C MET A 141 -1.03 -9.91 7.67
N GLY A 142 -1.28 -11.17 7.30
CA GLY A 142 -2.56 -11.86 7.54
C GLY A 142 -2.54 -12.86 8.70
N GLU A 143 -1.41 -13.52 8.98
CA GLU A 143 -1.32 -14.58 10.00
C GLU A 143 -1.21 -14.05 11.45
N GLY A 144 -0.67 -12.84 11.65
CA GLY A 144 -0.55 -12.23 12.99
C GLY A 144 -1.32 -10.91 13.19
N HIS A 145 -1.90 -10.39 12.11
CA HIS A 145 -2.48 -9.07 12.09
C HIS A 145 -3.86 -9.14 11.42
N LYS A 146 -4.87 -8.51 12.01
CA LYS A 146 -6.16 -8.33 11.32
C LYS A 146 -5.87 -7.82 9.90
N PRO A 147 -6.55 -8.35 8.86
CA PRO A 147 -6.31 -7.94 7.48
C PRO A 147 -6.34 -6.41 7.33
N PHE A 148 -5.97 -5.89 6.16
CA PHE A 148 -6.04 -4.45 5.88
C PHE A 148 -7.44 -3.83 6.10
N SER A 149 -8.45 -4.67 6.29
CA SER A 149 -9.70 -4.33 6.97
C SER A 149 -9.53 -4.48 8.48
N GLY A 150 -9.61 -3.38 9.23
CA GLY A 150 -9.81 -3.44 10.68
C GLY A 150 -11.04 -4.29 11.07
N GLU A 151 -11.44 -4.30 12.33
CA GLU A 151 -12.67 -4.98 12.80
C GLU A 151 -13.99 -4.50 12.13
N GLY A 152 -13.89 -3.60 11.14
CA GLY A 152 -14.97 -3.09 10.31
C GLY A 152 -14.99 -3.71 8.91
N MET A 153 -16.13 -3.55 8.23
CA MET A 153 -16.47 -4.29 7.01
C MET A 153 -15.88 -3.71 5.71
N CYS A 154 -14.72 -3.07 5.73
CA CYS A 154 -14.03 -2.72 4.48
C CYS A 154 -13.56 -4.01 3.77
N GLU A 155 -13.61 -4.04 2.44
CA GLU A 155 -13.04 -5.14 1.66
C GLU A 155 -11.53 -5.19 1.91
N GLU A 156 -11.00 -6.37 2.21
CA GLU A 156 -9.56 -6.58 2.37
C GLU A 156 -8.86 -6.22 1.04
N CYS A 157 -7.85 -5.35 1.11
CA CYS A 157 -7.05 -5.06 -0.06
C CYS A 157 -6.17 -6.25 -0.41
N ARG A 158 -6.48 -6.91 -1.52
CA ARG A 158 -5.69 -8.02 -2.07
C ARG A 158 -4.91 -7.55 -3.29
N PRO A 159 -3.72 -8.13 -3.54
CA PRO A 159 -3.04 -7.99 -4.82
C PRO A 159 -3.94 -8.56 -5.93
N THR A 160 -4.63 -7.69 -6.64
CA THR A 160 -5.57 -8.04 -7.71
C THR A 160 -5.33 -7.18 -8.94
N PHE A 161 -6.02 -7.51 -10.02
CA PHE A 161 -6.06 -6.66 -11.20
C PHE A 161 -6.63 -5.28 -10.84
N MET A 162 -5.95 -4.23 -11.31
CA MET A 162 -6.40 -2.86 -11.10
C MET A 162 -7.53 -2.54 -12.07
N GLU A 163 -8.74 -2.39 -11.55
CA GLU A 163 -9.90 -1.92 -12.30
C GLU A 163 -9.71 -0.45 -12.71
N PRO A 164 -10.10 -0.05 -13.93
CA PRO A 164 -10.07 1.36 -14.32
C PRO A 164 -10.82 2.23 -13.33
N MET A 165 -10.31 3.43 -13.04
CA MET A 165 -10.96 4.37 -12.12
C MET A 165 -11.36 5.63 -12.89
N MET A 166 -12.54 5.64 -13.50
CA MET A 166 -12.98 6.74 -14.36
C MET A 166 -13.81 7.77 -13.60
N ILE A 167 -13.28 8.98 -13.43
CA ILE A 167 -14.06 10.08 -12.85
C ILE A 167 -15.03 10.66 -13.89
N ILE A 168 -14.51 11.00 -15.08
CA ILE A 168 -15.26 11.51 -16.23
C ILE A 168 -15.15 10.51 -17.38
N LYS A 169 -16.26 10.23 -18.07
CA LYS A 169 -16.26 9.39 -19.28
C LYS A 169 -15.36 9.99 -20.35
N GLY A 170 -14.40 9.21 -20.85
CA GLY A 170 -13.39 9.68 -21.81
C GLY A 170 -12.29 10.56 -21.21
N GLY A 171 -12.32 10.81 -19.90
CA GLY A 171 -11.22 11.46 -19.17
C GLY A 171 -10.04 10.52 -18.92
N MET A 172 -9.00 11.04 -18.27
CA MET A 172 -7.88 10.21 -17.82
C MET A 172 -8.35 9.30 -16.65
N PRO A 173 -8.06 7.99 -16.69
CA PRO A 173 -8.30 7.12 -15.54
C PRO A 173 -7.39 7.51 -14.37
N MET A 174 -7.91 7.49 -13.14
CA MET A 174 -7.11 7.83 -11.95
C MET A 174 -5.94 6.89 -11.74
N LEU A 175 -6.02 5.63 -12.19
CA LEU A 175 -4.85 4.73 -12.22
C LEU A 175 -3.67 5.33 -12.99
N ARG A 176 -3.92 6.05 -14.10
CA ARG A 176 -2.86 6.73 -14.84
C ARG A 176 -2.27 7.89 -14.03
N TYR A 177 -3.11 8.62 -13.30
CA TYR A 177 -2.64 9.65 -12.38
C TYR A 177 -1.74 9.05 -11.28
N ILE A 178 -2.18 7.96 -10.62
CA ILE A 178 -1.38 7.24 -9.61
C ILE A 178 -0.04 6.81 -10.20
N GLN A 179 -0.04 6.19 -11.38
CA GLN A 179 1.18 5.75 -12.05
C GLN A 179 2.14 6.93 -12.29
N LEU A 180 1.65 8.03 -12.86
CA LEU A 180 2.44 9.22 -13.15
C LEU A 180 2.96 9.91 -11.87
N ALA A 181 2.15 9.94 -10.81
CA ALA A 181 2.54 10.52 -9.53
C ALA A 181 3.63 9.68 -8.87
N MET A 182 3.55 8.34 -8.94
CA MET A 182 4.62 7.44 -8.50
C MET A 182 5.90 7.63 -9.31
N ASP A 183 5.80 7.67 -10.64
CA ASP A 183 6.99 7.81 -11.51
C ASP A 183 7.76 9.10 -11.28
N ARG A 184 7.07 10.16 -10.82
CA ARG A 184 7.67 11.45 -10.48
C ARG A 184 8.14 11.55 -9.03
N ASN A 185 7.74 10.63 -8.17
CA ASN A 185 8.17 10.61 -6.78
C ASN A 185 9.52 9.88 -6.69
N GLU A 186 10.61 10.65 -6.65
CA GLU A 186 11.97 10.13 -6.64
C GLU A 186 12.23 9.20 -5.47
N ASP A 187 11.69 9.49 -4.28
CA ASP A 187 11.85 8.64 -3.09
C ASP A 187 11.20 7.26 -3.31
N ILE A 188 9.96 7.22 -3.80
CA ILE A 188 9.27 5.95 -4.12
C ILE A 188 10.03 5.18 -5.21
N MET A 189 10.48 5.87 -6.26
CA MET A 189 11.19 5.20 -7.34
C MET A 189 12.58 4.74 -6.93
N GLN A 190 13.28 5.48 -6.08
CA GLN A 190 14.53 5.06 -5.48
C GLN A 190 14.30 3.84 -4.61
N ILE A 191 13.24 3.83 -3.81
CA ILE A 191 12.84 2.67 -3.01
C ILE A 191 12.58 1.44 -3.90
N ILE A 192 11.89 1.62 -5.04
CA ILE A 192 11.65 0.53 -5.99
C ILE A 192 12.95 0.09 -6.68
N LYS A 193 13.88 1.00 -6.99
CA LYS A 193 15.10 0.71 -7.76
C LYS A 193 16.33 0.36 -6.91
N SER A 194 16.29 0.59 -5.61
CA SER A 194 17.45 0.48 -4.71
C SER A 194 17.98 -0.94 -4.58
N ARG A 195 17.20 -1.94 -5.00
CA ARG A 195 17.58 -3.35 -4.96
C ARG A 195 18.00 -3.81 -6.35
N GLU A 196 19.03 -4.64 -6.40
CA GLU A 196 19.50 -5.21 -7.66
C GLU A 196 18.40 -6.03 -8.33
N PRO A 197 17.99 -5.68 -9.56
CA PRO A 197 17.02 -6.46 -10.32
C PRO A 197 17.46 -7.92 -10.40
N LYS A 198 16.55 -8.85 -10.11
CA LYS A 198 16.82 -10.29 -10.25
C LYS A 198 16.81 -10.70 -11.73
N GLY A 199 17.88 -10.36 -12.45
CA GLY A 199 18.07 -10.72 -13.86
C GLY A 199 17.06 -10.07 -14.82
N GLU A 200 17.16 -10.40 -16.10
CA GLU A 200 16.16 -10.00 -17.09
C GLU A 200 14.85 -10.74 -16.82
N CYS A 201 13.72 -10.03 -16.83
CA CYS A 201 12.40 -10.65 -16.72
C CYS A 201 12.13 -11.46 -17.98
N LYS A 202 12.57 -12.72 -17.99
CA LYS A 202 12.44 -13.65 -19.11
C LYS A 202 10.97 -14.00 -19.31
N GLY A 203 10.19 -13.14 -19.97
CA GLY A 203 8.93 -13.41 -20.69
C GLY A 203 7.78 -14.20 -20.04
N GLU A 204 7.98 -14.87 -18.90
CA GLU A 204 7.14 -15.97 -18.39
C GLU A 204 5.90 -15.48 -17.67
N ASN A 205 5.73 -14.16 -17.51
CA ASN A 205 4.51 -13.59 -16.94
C ASN A 205 4.01 -12.38 -17.72
N LYS A 206 3.85 -12.50 -19.04
CA LYS A 206 2.93 -11.62 -19.80
C LYS A 206 1.45 -11.79 -19.36
N HIS A 207 1.18 -12.66 -18.39
CA HIS A 207 -0.13 -12.88 -17.76
C HIS A 207 -0.31 -12.22 -16.40
N SER A 208 0.61 -11.35 -15.94
CA SER A 208 0.19 -10.28 -15.02
C SER A 208 -0.68 -9.32 -15.85
N GLY A 209 -1.95 -9.70 -15.95
CA GLY A 209 -2.98 -9.23 -16.87
C GLY A 209 -2.87 -7.76 -17.19
N SER A 210 -3.07 -7.45 -18.47
CA SER A 210 -3.12 -6.11 -19.04
C SER A 210 -3.61 -5.09 -18.01
N VAL A 211 -2.67 -4.43 -17.33
CA VAL A 211 -2.87 -3.03 -16.99
C VAL A 211 -3.21 -2.45 -18.35
N VAL A 212 -4.50 -2.08 -18.51
CA VAL A 212 -5.08 -1.48 -19.72
C VAL A 212 -3.96 -0.78 -20.44
N SER A 213 -3.50 -1.29 -21.59
CA SER A 213 -2.28 -0.78 -22.23
C SER A 213 -2.43 0.74 -22.35
N LEU A 214 -1.76 1.46 -21.47
CA LEU A 214 -2.06 2.87 -21.25
C LEU A 214 -1.57 3.59 -22.50
N PRO A 215 -2.40 4.41 -23.15
CA PRO A 215 -1.98 5.15 -24.33
C PRO A 215 -0.72 5.97 -24.04
N ASP A 216 0.13 6.08 -25.06
CA ASP A 216 1.48 6.62 -24.94
C ASP A 216 1.51 8.04 -24.34
N ASN A 217 2.58 8.34 -23.61
CA ASN A 217 2.66 9.46 -22.65
C ASN A 217 2.56 10.85 -23.31
N SER A 218 2.88 10.96 -24.60
CA SER A 218 2.94 12.22 -25.36
C SER A 218 1.57 12.88 -25.57
N THR A 219 0.53 12.09 -25.90
CA THR A 219 -0.85 12.57 -26.13
C THR A 219 -1.50 13.09 -24.84
N ILE A 220 -1.03 12.59 -23.70
CA ILE A 220 -1.64 12.81 -22.39
C ILE A 220 -1.12 14.09 -21.72
N ILE A 221 0.17 14.41 -21.87
CA ILE A 221 0.77 15.63 -21.30
C ILE A 221 0.06 16.89 -21.82
N SER A 222 -0.37 16.88 -23.09
CA SER A 222 -1.19 17.97 -23.66
C SER A 222 -2.59 18.06 -23.05
N LEU A 223 -3.18 16.95 -22.61
CA LEU A 223 -4.53 16.92 -22.05
C LEU A 223 -4.55 17.42 -20.60
N VAL A 224 -3.58 16.99 -19.77
CA VAL A 224 -3.44 17.45 -18.38
C VAL A 224 -3.17 18.95 -18.32
N ARG A 225 -2.34 19.48 -19.23
CA ARG A 225 -2.04 20.92 -19.31
C ARG A 225 -3.28 21.75 -19.65
N ARG A 226 -4.30 21.17 -20.30
CA ARG A 226 -5.56 21.86 -20.66
C ARG A 226 -6.63 21.83 -19.57
N MET A 227 -6.69 20.78 -18.75
CA MET A 227 -7.79 20.61 -17.79
C MET A 227 -7.61 21.39 -16.48
N ALA A 228 -6.38 21.77 -16.10
CA ALA A 228 -6.18 22.54 -14.87
C ALA A 228 -4.85 23.32 -14.87
N PRO A 229 -4.83 24.59 -15.32
CA PRO A 229 -3.63 25.44 -15.32
C PRO A 229 -2.98 25.68 -13.94
N GLY A 230 -3.60 25.25 -12.83
CA GLY A 230 -3.12 25.45 -11.46
C GLY A 230 -2.71 24.18 -10.68
N MET A 231 -2.86 22.98 -11.24
CA MET A 231 -2.67 21.72 -10.50
C MET A 231 -1.22 21.18 -10.47
N MET A 232 -0.24 21.95 -10.97
CA MET A 232 1.18 21.54 -11.09
C MET A 232 2.12 22.20 -10.06
N GLN A 233 1.59 22.88 -9.04
CA GLN A 233 2.44 23.35 -7.94
C GLN A 233 2.71 22.19 -7.00
N GLY A 234 3.95 21.70 -7.01
CA GLY A 234 4.41 20.65 -6.10
C GLY A 234 4.25 21.05 -4.63
N PRO A 235 4.06 20.08 -3.72
CA PRO A 235 3.89 20.36 -2.31
C PRO A 235 5.13 21.06 -1.73
N LYS A 236 4.90 22.19 -1.03
CA LYS A 236 5.95 22.85 -0.24
C LYS A 236 6.36 21.93 0.90
N ALA A 237 7.66 21.75 1.08
CA ALA A 237 8.25 20.90 2.11
C ALA A 237 7.63 21.19 3.49
N ALA A 238 7.06 20.16 4.11
CA ALA A 238 6.49 20.23 5.44
C ALA A 238 7.59 20.09 6.50
N LYS A 239 7.48 20.89 7.58
CA LYS A 239 8.38 20.83 8.73
C LYS A 239 8.19 19.50 9.47
N THR A 240 9.27 18.74 9.64
CA THR A 240 9.33 17.47 10.36
C THR A 240 8.98 17.63 11.84
N ALA A 241 8.05 16.81 12.32
CA ALA A 241 7.71 16.69 13.74
C ALA A 241 8.76 15.85 14.48
N SER A 242 8.87 16.10 15.79
CA SER A 242 9.87 15.51 16.69
C SER A 242 9.65 14.01 16.95
N THR A 243 10.72 13.25 16.80
CA THR A 243 10.85 11.79 16.93
C THR A 243 10.39 11.22 18.28
N GLY A 244 10.34 12.04 19.33
CA GLY A 244 10.06 11.57 20.71
C GLY A 244 8.62 11.11 20.98
N GLN A 245 7.63 11.54 20.19
CA GLN A 245 6.23 11.15 20.42
C GLN A 245 5.89 9.74 19.89
N HIS A 246 6.64 9.25 18.91
CA HIS A 246 6.42 7.94 18.30
C HIS A 246 6.99 6.79 19.15
N GLU A 247 8.16 7.00 19.76
CA GLU A 247 8.81 6.00 20.61
C GLU A 247 7.97 5.66 21.86
N PHE A 248 7.30 6.66 22.44
CA PHE A 248 6.43 6.49 23.61
C PHE A 248 5.19 5.64 23.27
N LEU A 249 4.52 5.92 22.15
CA LEU A 249 3.32 5.19 21.74
C LEU A 249 3.63 3.73 21.38
N MET A 250 4.80 3.47 20.78
CA MET A 250 5.25 2.11 20.45
C MET A 250 5.60 1.30 21.69
N LYS A 251 6.29 1.88 22.68
CA LYS A 251 6.53 1.22 23.97
C LYS A 251 5.23 0.85 24.68
N LEU A 252 4.22 1.72 24.64
CA LEU A 252 2.91 1.46 25.24
C LEU A 252 2.16 0.31 24.55
N LEU A 253 2.21 0.25 23.22
CA LEU A 253 1.57 -0.81 22.43
C LEU A 253 2.21 -2.18 22.70
N LEU A 254 3.54 -2.24 22.75
CA LEU A 254 4.29 -3.46 23.07
C LEU A 254 4.05 -3.91 24.51
N SER A 255 4.06 -3.00 25.49
CA SER A 255 3.71 -3.33 26.88
C SER A 255 2.26 -3.82 27.03
N TRP A 256 1.33 -3.26 26.26
CA TRP A 256 -0.07 -3.70 26.26
C TRP A 256 -0.23 -5.12 25.67
N LEU A 257 0.49 -5.44 24.59
CA LEU A 257 0.53 -6.78 24.00
C LEU A 257 1.12 -7.82 24.96
N TRP A 258 2.18 -7.46 25.70
CA TRP A 258 2.79 -8.32 26.72
C TRP A 258 1.89 -8.54 27.93
N ALA A 259 1.17 -7.51 28.38
CA ALA A 259 0.29 -7.59 29.55
C ALA A 259 -1.00 -8.42 29.31
N ARG A 260 -1.35 -8.69 28.05
CA ARG A 260 -2.55 -9.45 27.66
C ARG A 260 -2.27 -10.87 27.17
N GLY A 261 -1.05 -11.38 27.36
CA GLY A 261 -0.70 -12.74 26.98
C GLY A 261 -1.61 -13.80 27.62
N ASP A 262 -2.61 -14.24 26.86
CA ASP A 262 -3.27 -15.52 27.08
C ASP A 262 -2.24 -16.63 26.86
N GLY A 263 -1.77 -17.20 27.96
CA GLY A 263 -1.34 -18.59 28.10
C GLY A 263 -0.31 -19.13 27.10
N TRP A 264 0.95 -18.70 27.20
CA TRP A 264 2.10 -19.56 26.88
C TRP A 264 2.77 -20.00 28.18
N ASN A 265 2.20 -21.01 28.83
CA ASN A 265 2.88 -21.77 29.87
C ASN A 265 3.53 -23.00 29.24
N GLU A 266 4.76 -22.86 28.77
CA GLU A 266 5.74 -23.95 28.80
C GLU A 266 7.07 -23.40 29.32
N PRO A 267 7.63 -23.99 30.39
CA PRO A 267 8.89 -23.52 30.95
C PRO A 267 10.06 -24.00 30.07
N LEU A 268 10.72 -23.07 29.39
CA LEU A 268 12.05 -23.34 28.85
C LEU A 268 13.03 -23.50 30.01
N HIS A 269 13.49 -24.74 30.19
CA HIS A 269 14.60 -25.12 31.05
C HIS A 269 15.86 -24.35 30.62
N VAL A 270 16.28 -23.34 31.38
CA VAL A 270 17.56 -22.66 31.20
C VAL A 270 18.65 -23.48 31.87
N SER A 271 19.46 -24.19 31.08
CA SER A 271 20.70 -24.80 31.55
C SER A 271 21.78 -23.74 31.72
N TYR A 272 22.22 -23.51 32.95
CA TYR A 272 23.36 -22.65 33.29
C TYR A 272 24.67 -23.24 32.76
N PHE A 273 25.33 -22.53 31.83
CA PHE A 273 26.74 -22.77 31.49
C PHE A 273 27.65 -22.17 32.57
N LYS A 274 28.38 -23.03 33.29
CA LYS A 274 29.52 -22.66 34.15
C LYS A 274 30.70 -22.24 33.28
N TYR A 275 31.11 -20.97 33.37
CA TYR A 275 32.43 -20.55 32.91
C TYR A 275 33.51 -21.02 33.90
N LYS A 276 34.46 -21.81 33.39
CA LYS A 276 35.69 -22.20 34.08
C LYS A 276 36.77 -21.21 33.63
N ARG A 277 37.28 -20.36 34.53
CA ARG A 277 38.46 -19.53 34.27
C ARG A 277 39.69 -20.46 34.21
N LEU A 278 40.47 -20.32 33.14
CA LEU A 278 41.90 -20.61 33.12
C LEU A 278 42.63 -19.31 33.39
#